data_AF-A0A8H6X6G3-F1
#
_entry.id   AF-A0A8H6X6G3-F1
#
_cell.length_a   1.000
_cell.length_b   1.000
_cell.length_c   1.000
_cell.angle_alpha   90.00
_cell.angle_beta   90.00
_cell.angle_gamma   90.00
#
_symmetry.space_group_name_H-M   'P 1'
#
loop_
_entity.id
_entity.type
_entity.pdbx_description
1 polymer ?
#
loop_
_entity_poly.entity_id
_entity_poly.type
_entity_poly.pdbx_seq_one_letter_code
_entity_poly.pdbx_strand_id
1 'polypeptide(L)'
;MGVRSLFLGLVDEAGVLQYTRRLATRALPLEVGGGTQWDPETDLSWAARVLGAVRDYCQEAADLAEVTETRWELQNKVWRMEISPVGGEMRVLVRELSREERRGRSLVPRAVLKAFKMAFKQGYE
;
A
#
# COMPACT_ATOMS: atom_id res chain seq x y z
N MET A 1 -2.14 -9.68 4.01
CA MET A 1 -3.09 -10.34 4.95
C MET A 1 -2.71 -11.81 5.05
N GLY A 2 -2.39 -12.32 6.24
CA GLY A 2 -1.89 -13.70 6.45
C GLY A 2 -2.95 -14.80 6.40
N VAL A 3 -3.92 -14.68 5.50
CA VAL A 3 -5.03 -15.63 5.36
C VAL A 3 -4.49 -16.97 4.84
N ARG A 4 -4.76 -18.06 5.57
CA ARG A 4 -4.18 -19.39 5.30
C ARG A 4 -5.08 -20.32 4.51
N SER A 5 -6.36 -20.02 4.39
CA SER A 5 -7.33 -20.85 3.70
C SER A 5 -8.33 -20.00 2.94
N LEU A 6 -8.73 -20.48 1.78
CA LEU A 6 -9.78 -19.92 0.94
C LEU A 6 -10.86 -21.00 0.75
N PHE A 7 -12.11 -20.55 0.63
CA PHE A 7 -13.23 -21.41 0.26
C PHE A 7 -13.79 -20.90 -1.06
N LEU A 8 -13.77 -21.74 -2.08
CA LEU A 8 -14.32 -21.45 -3.39
C LEU A 8 -15.65 -22.18 -3.54
N GLY A 9 -16.69 -21.45 -3.94
CA GLY A 9 -17.96 -22.02 -4.38
C GLY A 9 -18.09 -21.86 -5.89
N LEU A 10 -18.32 -22.96 -6.61
CA LEU A 10 -18.69 -22.95 -8.01
C LEU A 10 -20.21 -22.93 -8.09
N VAL A 11 -20.76 -21.90 -8.72
CA VAL A 11 -22.19 -21.75 -8.99
C VAL A 11 -22.45 -21.92 -10.48
N ASP A 12 -23.63 -22.40 -10.84
CA ASP A 12 -24.08 -22.41 -12.24
C ASP A 12 -24.66 -21.05 -12.67
N GLU A 13 -25.13 -20.97 -13.91
CA GLU A 13 -25.74 -19.76 -14.48
C GLU A 13 -27.04 -19.35 -13.76
N ALA A 14 -27.71 -20.29 -13.09
CA ALA A 14 -28.89 -20.01 -12.27
C ALA A 14 -28.52 -19.57 -10.84
N GLY A 15 -27.23 -19.49 -10.51
CA GLY A 15 -26.73 -19.11 -9.19
C GLY A 15 -26.82 -20.25 -8.16
N VAL A 16 -27.07 -21.49 -8.57
CA VAL A 16 -27.14 -22.64 -7.67
C VAL A 16 -25.72 -23.14 -7.40
N LEU A 17 -25.40 -23.36 -6.13
CA LEU A 17 -24.11 -23.88 -5.69
C LEU A 17 -23.95 -25.34 -6.13
N GLN A 18 -23.00 -25.58 -7.01
CA GLN A 18 -22.70 -26.91 -7.57
C GLN A 18 -21.58 -27.60 -6.81
N TYR A 19 -20.56 -26.86 -6.39
CA TYR A 19 -19.37 -27.45 -5.78
C TYR A 19 -18.67 -26.48 -4.83
N THR A 20 -18.07 -27.00 -3.76
CA THR A 20 -17.22 -26.22 -2.86
C THR A 20 -15.85 -26.86 -2.71
N ARG A 21 -14.81 -26.02 -2.69
CA ARG A 21 -13.44 -26.46 -2.45
C ARG A 21 -12.76 -25.58 -1.42
N ARG A 22 -12.13 -26.22 -0.44
CA ARG A 22 -11.20 -25.55 0.45
C ARG A 22 -9.80 -25.61 -0.14
N LEU A 23 -9.13 -24.47 -0.23
CA LEU A 23 -7.75 -24.36 -0.70
C LEU A 23 -6.87 -23.78 0.40
N ALA A 24 -5.66 -24.30 0.52
CA ALA A 24 -4.63 -23.64 1.30
C ALA A 24 -4.05 -22.50 0.45
N THR A 25 -3.95 -21.28 1.00
CA THR A 25 -3.43 -20.12 0.25
C THR A 25 -2.03 -20.40 -0.34
N ARG A 26 -1.21 -21.14 0.40
CA ARG A 26 0.14 -21.56 -0.03
C ARG A 26 0.16 -22.51 -1.24
N ALA A 27 -0.95 -23.19 -1.54
CA ALA A 27 -1.04 -24.13 -2.65
C ALA A 27 -1.44 -23.43 -3.96
N LEU A 28 -1.97 -22.21 -3.91
CA LEU A 28 -2.43 -21.48 -5.09
C LEU A 28 -1.35 -21.26 -6.17
N PRO A 29 -0.09 -20.90 -5.82
CA PRO A 29 0.97 -20.78 -6.82
C PRO A 29 1.11 -22.02 -7.70
N LEU A 30 1.07 -23.21 -7.10
CA LEU A 30 1.22 -24.48 -7.81
C LEU A 30 -0.03 -24.84 -8.62
N GLU A 31 -1.23 -24.57 -8.08
CA GLU A 31 -2.49 -24.90 -8.75
C GLU A 31 -2.82 -23.99 -9.94
N VAL A 32 -2.39 -22.72 -9.91
CA VAL A 32 -2.66 -21.74 -10.99
C VAL A 32 -1.46 -21.58 -11.93
N GLY A 33 -0.23 -21.72 -11.43
CA GLY A 33 1.00 -21.61 -12.21
C GLY A 33 1.23 -22.77 -13.19
N GLY A 34 0.54 -23.91 -13.01
CA GLY A 34 0.67 -25.09 -13.87
C GLY A 34 0.17 -24.94 -15.31
N GLY A 35 -0.41 -23.80 -15.70
CA GLY A 35 -0.96 -23.58 -17.04
C GLY A 35 -1.15 -22.13 -17.47
N THR A 36 -0.56 -21.17 -16.75
CA THR A 36 -0.73 -19.73 -17.03
C THR A 36 0.63 -19.03 -17.17
N GLN A 37 0.68 -17.86 -17.80
CA GLN A 37 1.86 -16.97 -17.80
C GLN A 37 2.08 -16.28 -16.43
N TRP A 38 1.26 -16.61 -15.43
CA TRP A 38 1.32 -15.98 -14.12
C TRP A 38 2.43 -16.60 -13.28
N ASP A 39 3.39 -15.77 -12.88
CA ASP A 39 4.48 -16.12 -11.98
C ASP A 39 4.32 -15.36 -10.65
N PRO A 40 3.93 -16.06 -9.57
CA PRO A 40 3.78 -15.48 -8.23
C PRO A 40 5.08 -14.87 -7.69
N GLU A 41 6.25 -15.37 -8.09
CA GLU A 41 7.53 -14.81 -7.65
C GLU A 41 7.77 -13.44 -8.29
N THR A 42 7.44 -13.28 -9.57
CA THR A 42 7.48 -12.00 -10.27
C THR A 42 6.55 -10.97 -9.61
N ASP A 43 5.33 -11.36 -9.25
CA ASP A 43 4.38 -10.45 -8.57
C ASP A 43 4.86 -10.04 -7.17
N LEU A 44 5.39 -10.99 -6.40
CA LEU A 44 5.95 -10.72 -5.07
C LEU A 44 7.18 -9.80 -5.16
N SER A 45 8.06 -10.03 -6.14
CA SER A 45 9.21 -9.18 -6.42
C SER A 45 8.79 -7.76 -6.77
N TRP A 46 7.77 -7.61 -7.62
CA TRP A 46 7.22 -6.30 -7.96
C TRP A 46 6.61 -5.60 -6.74
N ALA A 47 5.80 -6.31 -5.94
CA ALA A 47 5.22 -5.75 -4.70
C ALA A 47 6.31 -5.29 -3.72
N ALA A 48 7.38 -6.08 -3.55
CA ALA A 48 8.51 -5.70 -2.71
C ALA A 48 9.23 -4.45 -3.22
N ARG A 49 9.43 -4.30 -4.54
CA ARG A 49 10.00 -3.09 -5.14
C ARG A 49 9.13 -1.86 -4.92
N VAL A 50 7.81 -1.99 -5.07
CA VAL A 50 6.86 -0.88 -4.81
C VAL A 50 6.96 -0.45 -3.34
N LEU A 51 6.95 -1.39 -2.40
CA LEU A 51 7.10 -1.09 -0.97
C LEU A 51 8.46 -0.48 -0.62
N GLY A 52 9.53 -0.96 -1.25
CA GLY A 52 10.87 -0.37 -1.14
C GLY A 52 10.88 1.10 -1.56
N ALA A 53 10.36 1.39 -2.76
CA ALA A 53 10.27 2.77 -3.26
C ALA A 53 9.46 3.67 -2.32
N VAL A 54 8.31 3.21 -1.81
CA VAL A 54 7.50 3.98 -0.84
C VAL A 54 8.29 4.25 0.44
N ARG A 55 8.99 3.25 0.97
CA ARG A 55 9.80 3.41 2.17
C ARG A 55 10.92 4.42 1.95
N ASP A 56 11.62 4.35 0.83
CA ASP A 56 12.72 5.27 0.51
C ASP A 56 12.22 6.71 0.43
N TYR A 57 11.07 6.95 -0.21
CA TYR A 57 10.41 8.26 -0.22
C TYR A 57 10.03 8.75 1.19
N CYS A 58 9.51 7.86 2.04
CA CYS A 58 9.18 8.22 3.43
C CYS A 58 10.43 8.52 4.26
N GLN A 59 11.53 7.79 4.03
CA GLN A 59 12.79 7.99 4.74
C GLN A 59 13.45 9.30 4.30
N GLU A 60 13.52 9.59 3.00
CA GLU A 60 14.04 10.85 2.48
C GLU A 60 13.25 12.05 3.06
N ALA A 61 11.91 11.94 3.13
CA ALA A 61 11.08 12.95 3.77
C ALA A 61 11.34 13.11 5.28
N ALA A 62 11.65 12.00 5.98
CA ALA A 62 12.00 12.02 7.39
C ALA A 62 13.38 12.63 7.64
N ASP A 63 14.37 12.25 6.84
CA ASP A 63 15.75 12.77 6.90
C ASP A 63 15.77 14.29 6.65
N LEU A 64 15.03 14.77 5.63
CA LEU A 64 14.83 16.19 5.39
C LEU A 64 14.19 16.92 6.58
N ALA A 65 13.35 16.23 7.34
CA ALA A 65 12.66 16.79 8.51
C ALA A 65 13.56 16.86 9.76
N GLU A 66 14.65 16.09 9.82
CA GLU A 66 15.62 16.15 10.92
C GLU A 66 16.62 17.29 10.77
N VAL A 67 16.86 17.75 9.53
CA VAL A 67 17.82 18.82 9.22
C VAL A 67 17.17 20.22 9.22
N THR A 68 15.83 20.32 9.27
CA THR A 68 15.10 21.60 9.18
C THR A 68 14.23 21.87 10.41
N GLU A 69 14.18 23.14 10.87
CA GLU A 69 13.26 23.60 11.93
C GLU A 69 11.76 23.41 11.58
N THR A 70 11.45 22.92 10.37
CA THR A 70 10.12 22.64 9.84
C THR A 70 9.77 21.15 9.86
N ARG A 71 10.27 20.39 10.85
CA ARG A 71 9.96 18.96 11.06
C ARG A 71 8.44 18.65 11.03
N TRP A 72 7.63 19.56 11.55
CA TRP A 72 6.16 19.43 11.50
C TRP A 72 5.56 19.64 10.10
N GLU A 73 6.10 20.55 9.28
CA GLU A 73 5.57 20.80 7.93
C GLU A 73 5.85 19.65 6.98
N LEU A 74 7.03 19.03 7.06
CA LEU A 74 7.39 17.84 6.29
C LEU A 74 6.57 16.61 6.72
N GLN A 75 6.30 16.45 8.02
CA GLN A 75 5.43 15.37 8.55
C GLN A 75 3.93 15.55 8.22
N ASN A 76 3.50 16.73 7.76
CA ASN A 76 2.11 17.00 7.32
C ASN A 76 1.95 17.05 5.79
N LYS A 77 3.01 16.71 5.05
CA LYS A 77 2.88 16.48 3.61
C LYS A 77 2.04 15.24 3.38
N VAL A 78 1.25 15.32 2.31
CA VAL A 78 0.46 14.19 1.84
C VAL A 78 0.96 13.88 0.46
N TRP A 79 1.33 12.64 0.23
CA TRP A 79 1.76 12.17 -1.08
C TRP A 79 0.66 11.35 -1.71
N ARG A 80 0.58 11.42 -3.03
CA ARG A 80 -0.18 10.49 -3.84
C ARG A 80 0.79 9.57 -4.54
N MET A 81 0.54 8.29 -4.39
CA MET A 81 1.18 7.24 -5.18
C MET A 81 0.22 6.82 -6.28
N GLU A 82 0.66 6.89 -7.52
CA GLU A 82 -0.07 6.44 -8.70
C GLU A 82 0.78 5.40 -9.43
N ILE A 83 0.13 4.34 -9.93
CA ILE A 83 0.79 3.34 -10.77
C ILE A 83 0.31 3.59 -12.19
N SER A 84 1.22 3.95 -13.08
CA SER A 84 0.88 4.38 -14.44
C SER A 84 1.82 3.75 -15.47
N PRO A 85 1.32 3.33 -16.65
CA PRO A 85 2.17 2.91 -17.75
C PRO A 85 2.92 4.12 -18.32
N VAL A 86 4.25 4.07 -18.32
CA VAL A 86 5.14 5.09 -18.89
C VAL A 86 6.13 4.39 -19.81
N GLY A 87 6.00 4.63 -21.12
CA GLY A 87 6.90 4.03 -22.13
C GLY A 87 6.77 2.51 -22.26
N GLY A 88 5.59 1.94 -21.97
CA GLY A 88 5.37 0.49 -21.99
C GLY A 88 5.72 -0.23 -20.69
N GLU A 89 6.26 0.48 -19.69
CA GLU A 89 6.58 -0.06 -18.37
C GLU A 89 5.62 0.50 -17.30
N MET A 90 5.20 -0.33 -16.35
CA MET A 90 4.45 0.14 -15.19
C MET A 90 5.39 0.84 -14.20
N ARG A 91 5.16 2.12 -13.94
CA ARG A 91 5.97 2.93 -13.01
C ARG A 91 5.14 3.42 -11.84
N VAL A 92 5.80 3.51 -10.68
CA VAL A 92 5.24 4.15 -9.49
C VAL A 92 5.61 5.62 -9.52
N LEU A 93 4.61 6.49 -9.63
CA LEU A 93 4.76 7.93 -9.57
C LEU A 93 4.34 8.40 -8.18
N VAL A 94 5.22 9.11 -7.49
CA VAL A 94 4.95 9.70 -6.17
C VAL A 94 5.01 11.21 -6.30
N ARG A 95 3.95 11.90 -5.91
CA ARG A 95 3.92 13.38 -5.89
C ARG A 95 3.27 13.92 -4.65
N GLU A 96 3.73 15.08 -4.18
CA GLU A 96 3.06 15.82 -3.11
C GLU A 96 1.69 16.34 -3.60
N LEU A 97 0.68 16.24 -2.73
CA LEU A 97 -0.64 16.82 -2.97
C LEU A 97 -0.67 18.29 -2.58
N SER A 98 -1.29 19.11 -3.44
CA SER A 98 -1.50 20.52 -3.15
C SER A 98 -2.41 20.72 -1.92
N ARG A 99 -2.45 21.93 -1.37
CA ARG A 99 -3.39 22.26 -0.26
C ARG A 99 -4.85 22.09 -0.67
N GLU A 100 -5.18 22.35 -1.94
CA GLU A 100 -6.51 22.20 -2.51
C GLU A 100 -6.90 20.73 -2.65
N GLU A 101 -5.99 19.88 -3.17
CA GLU A 101 -6.21 18.42 -3.30
C GLU A 101 -6.35 17.71 -1.94
N ARG A 102 -5.76 18.28 -0.88
CA ARG A 102 -5.90 17.79 0.50
C ARG A 102 -7.23 18.17 1.14
N ARG A 103 -7.91 19.21 0.64
CA ARG A 103 -9.09 19.79 1.30
C ARG A 103 -10.23 18.77 1.28
N GLY A 104 -10.63 18.28 2.46
CA GLY A 104 -11.65 17.24 2.62
C GLY A 104 -11.14 15.79 2.58
N ARG A 105 -9.83 15.56 2.37
CA ARG A 105 -9.19 14.23 2.36
C ARG A 105 -8.22 14.09 3.53
N SER A 106 -8.73 14.22 4.76
CA SER A 106 -7.91 13.97 5.96
C SER A 106 -7.63 12.47 6.07
N LEU A 107 -6.47 12.04 5.57
CA LEU A 107 -6.05 10.63 5.66
C LEU A 107 -5.80 10.22 7.11
N VAL A 108 -5.40 11.17 7.95
CA VAL A 108 -5.22 10.99 9.38
C VAL A 108 -6.28 11.82 10.11
N PRO A 109 -7.08 11.23 11.03
CA PRO A 109 -8.02 11.99 11.83
C PRO A 109 -7.33 13.09 12.65
N ARG A 110 -7.97 14.25 12.80
CA ARG A 110 -7.43 15.39 13.56
C ARG A 110 -7.05 15.01 15.00
N ALA A 111 -7.82 14.12 15.64
CA ALA A 111 -7.54 13.64 16.99
C ALA A 111 -6.21 12.88 17.07
N VAL A 112 -5.90 12.07 16.06
CA VAL A 112 -4.63 11.33 15.96
C VAL A 112 -3.46 12.29 15.76
N LEU A 113 -3.60 13.26 14.84
CA LEU A 113 -2.58 14.31 14.64
C LEU A 113 -2.33 15.13 15.92
N LYS A 114 -3.39 15.47 16.66
CA LYS A 114 -3.29 16.19 17.93
C LYS A 114 -2.56 15.36 18.99
N ALA A 115 -2.91 14.08 19.13
CA ALA A 115 -2.24 13.17 20.06
C ALA A 115 -0.75 13.02 19.74
N PHE A 116 -0.41 12.81 18.46
CA PHE A 116 0.98 12.75 17.99
C PHE A 116 1.75 14.04 18.28
N LYS A 117 1.14 15.21 18.03
CA LYS A 117 1.78 16.51 18.31
C LYS A 117 2.09 16.70 19.80
N MET A 118 1.18 16.29 20.69
CA MET A 118 1.40 16.40 22.13
C MET A 118 2.46 15.43 22.63
N ALA A 119 2.43 14.16 22.16
CA ALA A 119 3.45 13.17 22.50
C ALA A 119 4.86 13.59 22.07
N PHE A 120 4.99 14.20 20.89
CA PHE A 120 6.28 14.71 20.40
C PHE A 120 6.84 15.87 21.23
N LYS A 121 5.99 16.78 21.73
CA LYS A 121 6.44 17.89 22.59
C LYS A 121 6.92 17.40 23.96
N GLN A 122 6.31 16.35 24.50
CA GLN A 122 6.67 15.81 25.82
C GLN A 122 7.96 14.98 25.82
N GLY A 123 8.39 14.42 24.68
CA GLY A 123 9.63 13.65 24.58
C GLY A 123 10.88 14.50 24.29
N TYR A 124 10.72 15.81 24.11
CA TYR A 124 11.79 16.77 23.81
C TYR A 124 12.04 17.79 24.94
N GLU A 125 11.17 17.82 25.95
CA GLU A 125 11.41 18.47 27.25
C GLU A 125 12.05 17.46 28.21
#